data_AF-A0A1Q9YJX0-F1
#
_entry.id   AF-A0A1Q9YJX0-F1
#
_cell.length_a   1.000
_cell.length_b   1.000
_cell.length_c   1.000
_cell.angle_alpha   90.00
_cell.angle_beta   90.00
_cell.angle_gamma   90.00
#
_symmetry.space_group_name_H-M   'P 1'
#
loop_
_entity.id
_entity.type
_entity.pdbx_description
1 polymer ?
#
loop_
_entity_poly.entity_id
_entity_poly.type
_entity_poly.pdbx_seq_one_letter_code
_entity_poly.pdbx_strand_id
1 'polypeptide(L)'
;MNAIEEKLNALKEVYVPGLDARKKDTFPALDPVNFVYKVDVPLLPDLLKAEDGRSFYPCFTSMAQVPEQYKHFFLWVAVPFREFCAFAVKSTICHEIIIDPFTSSLILPENMVVHYSGLEAPASDEEEPKTEA
;
A
#
# COMPACT_ATOMS: atom_id res chain seq x y z
N MET A 1 -16.21 15.00 8.77
CA MET A 1 -15.07 14.10 8.54
C MET A 1 -15.16 13.00 9.58
N ASN A 2 -15.10 11.73 9.19
CA ASN A 2 -15.15 10.61 10.14
C ASN A 2 -13.79 10.45 10.84
N ALA A 3 -13.75 9.96 12.07
CA ALA A 3 -12.54 9.75 12.86
C ALA A 3 -11.48 8.87 12.15
N ILE A 4 -11.91 8.00 11.23
CA ILE A 4 -10.99 7.20 10.38
C ILE A 4 -10.28 8.09 9.36
N GLU A 5 -11.01 8.98 8.68
CA GLU A 5 -10.44 9.91 7.70
C GLU A 5 -9.47 10.90 8.37
N GLU A 6 -9.79 11.38 9.57
CA GLU A 6 -8.88 12.21 10.37
C GLU A 6 -7.55 11.50 10.66
N LYS A 7 -7.60 10.22 11.03
CA LYS A 7 -6.40 9.41 11.26
C LYS A 7 -5.59 9.21 9.98
N LEU A 8 -6.24 8.88 8.88
CA LEU A 8 -5.58 8.66 7.58
C LEU A 8 -4.96 9.96 7.05
N ASN A 9 -5.66 11.09 7.16
CA ASN A 9 -5.15 12.41 6.78
C ASN A 9 -3.96 12.87 7.63
N ALA A 10 -3.88 12.42 8.89
CA ALA A 10 -2.74 12.69 9.76
C ALA A 10 -1.53 11.75 9.50
N LEU A 11 -1.71 10.67 8.72
CA LEU A 11 -0.70 9.65 8.51
C LEU A 11 0.37 10.15 7.52
N LYS A 12 1.54 10.51 8.04
CA LYS A 12 2.67 10.97 7.21
C LYS A 12 3.47 9.81 6.63
N GLU A 13 3.74 8.82 7.47
CA GLU A 13 4.66 7.72 7.19
C GLU A 13 4.11 6.41 7.75
N VAL A 14 4.43 5.31 7.09
CA VAL A 14 4.11 3.95 7.53
C VAL A 14 5.34 3.06 7.40
N TYR A 15 5.37 2.00 8.21
CA TYR A 15 6.37 0.96 8.12
C TYR A 15 5.86 -0.15 7.21
N VAL A 16 6.63 -0.46 6.16
CA VAL A 16 6.29 -1.48 5.17
C VAL A 16 7.29 -2.62 5.28
N PRO A 17 6.82 -3.88 5.47
CA PRO A 17 7.66 -5.05 5.37
C PRO A 17 7.94 -5.38 3.91
N GLY A 18 9.16 -5.81 3.62
CA GLY A 18 9.47 -6.37 2.32
C GLY A 18 10.78 -7.15 2.30
N LEU A 19 11.08 -7.72 1.15
CA LEU A 19 12.29 -8.50 0.92
C LEU A 19 13.25 -7.72 0.01
N ASP A 20 14.54 -8.00 0.16
CA ASP A 20 15.54 -7.49 -0.78
C ASP A 20 15.33 -8.14 -2.16
N ALA A 21 14.92 -7.33 -3.15
CA ALA A 21 14.67 -7.78 -4.52
C ALA A 21 15.92 -8.37 -5.19
N ARG A 22 17.13 -8.05 -4.70
CA ARG A 22 18.37 -8.66 -5.18
C ARG A 22 18.53 -10.12 -4.74
N LYS A 23 17.73 -10.56 -3.76
CA LYS A 23 17.71 -11.95 -3.25
C LYS A 23 16.47 -12.73 -3.73
N LYS A 24 15.86 -12.30 -4.84
CA LYS A 24 14.57 -12.81 -5.37
C LYS A 24 14.55 -14.31 -5.64
N ASP A 25 15.70 -14.94 -5.89
CA ASP A 25 15.81 -16.41 -6.09
C ASP A 25 15.28 -17.22 -4.89
N THR A 26 15.06 -16.57 -3.75
CA THR A 26 14.55 -17.20 -2.53
C THR A 26 13.01 -17.17 -2.42
N PHE A 27 12.30 -16.35 -3.20
CA PHE A 27 10.84 -16.14 -3.06
C PHE A 27 10.14 -15.90 -4.41
N PRO A 28 9.40 -16.90 -4.95
CA PRO A 28 8.94 -16.91 -6.35
C PRO A 28 7.69 -16.06 -6.67
N ALA A 29 7.08 -15.33 -5.72
CA ALA A 29 5.73 -14.76 -5.90
C ALA A 29 5.62 -13.22 -5.89
N LEU A 30 6.69 -12.48 -6.15
CA LEU A 30 6.72 -11.02 -5.96
C LEU A 30 6.92 -10.22 -7.27
N ASP A 31 6.09 -9.19 -7.47
CA ASP A 31 6.11 -8.25 -8.60
C ASP A 31 7.30 -7.28 -8.46
N PRO A 32 8.20 -7.19 -9.46
CA PRO A 32 9.41 -6.37 -9.41
C PRO A 32 9.18 -4.85 -9.47
N VAL A 33 8.00 -4.32 -9.13
CA VAL A 33 7.80 -2.86 -9.04
C VAL A 33 8.74 -2.31 -7.95
N ASN A 34 9.76 -1.57 -8.40
CA ASN A 34 10.82 -1.03 -7.55
C ASN A 34 10.27 0.03 -6.59
N PHE A 35 9.88 -0.41 -5.41
CA PHE A 35 9.16 0.42 -4.43
C PHE A 35 10.06 1.47 -3.77
N VAL A 36 11.36 1.21 -3.61
CA VAL A 36 12.26 2.10 -2.85
C VAL A 36 13.62 2.26 -3.53
N TYR A 37 13.76 3.24 -4.43
CA TYR A 37 15.08 3.68 -4.89
C TYR A 37 15.72 4.72 -3.94
N LYS A 38 14.97 5.30 -3.00
CA LYS A 38 15.46 6.35 -2.09
C LYS A 38 16.33 5.84 -0.92
N VAL A 39 16.44 4.52 -0.72
CA VAL A 39 17.14 3.91 0.43
C VAL A 39 18.19 2.87 -0.02
N ASP A 40 18.58 2.86 -1.31
CA ASP A 40 19.54 1.89 -1.92
C ASP A 40 19.17 0.40 -1.80
N VAL A 41 17.95 0.08 -1.36
CA VAL A 41 17.44 -1.28 -1.23
C VAL A 41 16.23 -1.43 -2.14
N PRO A 42 16.34 -2.18 -3.25
CA PRO A 42 15.18 -2.52 -4.06
C PRO A 42 14.31 -3.45 -3.22
N LEU A 43 13.23 -2.94 -2.66
CA LEU A 43 12.34 -3.67 -1.76
C LEU A 43 11.16 -4.25 -2.55
N LEU A 44 10.87 -5.53 -2.33
CA LEU A 44 9.62 -6.18 -2.74
C LEU A 44 8.69 -6.23 -1.54
N PRO A 45 7.62 -5.42 -1.48
CA PRO A 45 6.70 -5.42 -0.35
C PRO A 45 6.06 -6.79 -0.12
N ASP A 46 5.80 -7.13 1.14
CA ASP A 46 5.07 -8.35 1.49
C ASP A 46 3.61 -8.31 1.00
N LEU A 47 2.96 -9.47 0.93
CA LEU A 47 1.56 -9.60 0.57
C LEU A 47 0.86 -10.56 1.53
N LEU A 48 -0.05 -10.03 2.35
CA LEU A 48 -0.88 -10.86 3.21
C LEU A 48 -2.09 -11.37 2.44
N LYS A 49 -2.42 -12.65 2.62
CA LYS A 49 -3.65 -13.25 2.08
C LYS A 49 -4.64 -13.51 3.19
N ALA A 50 -5.87 -13.02 3.00
CA ALA A 50 -7.00 -13.42 3.83
C ALA A 50 -7.49 -14.81 3.44
N GLU A 51 -8.28 -15.43 4.33
CA GLU A 51 -8.86 -16.76 4.11
C GLU A 51 -9.80 -16.82 2.89
N ASP A 52 -10.42 -15.69 2.56
CA ASP A 52 -11.28 -15.52 1.38
C ASP A 52 -10.49 -15.40 0.06
N GLY A 53 -9.16 -15.46 0.12
CA GLY A 53 -8.26 -15.38 -1.02
C GLY A 53 -7.88 -13.96 -1.43
N ARG A 54 -8.46 -12.92 -0.83
CA ARG A 54 -8.04 -11.53 -1.08
C ARG A 54 -6.64 -11.31 -0.57
N SER A 55 -5.90 -10.50 -1.31
CA SER A 55 -4.53 -10.13 -0.98
C SER A 55 -4.50 -8.67 -0.54
N PHE A 56 -3.58 -8.31 0.36
CA PHE A 56 -3.44 -6.94 0.85
C PHE A 56 -1.96 -6.63 1.02
N TYR A 57 -1.58 -5.41 0.67
CA TYR A 57 -0.29 -4.88 1.07
C TYR A 57 -0.34 -4.44 2.54
N PRO A 58 0.43 -5.06 3.45
CA PRO A 58 0.44 -4.66 4.84
C PRO A 58 1.30 -3.42 5.05
N CYS A 59 0.84 -2.53 5.93
CA CYS A 59 1.71 -1.53 6.54
C CYS A 59 1.32 -1.27 7.99
N PHE A 60 2.21 -0.61 8.71
CA PHE A 60 2.06 -0.38 10.15
C PHE A 60 2.26 1.09 10.47
N THR A 61 1.45 1.61 11.36
CA THR A 61 1.60 2.99 11.86
C THR A 61 2.72 3.09 12.90
N SER A 62 3.14 1.97 13.49
CA SER A 62 4.26 1.87 14.42
C SER A 62 4.88 0.47 14.44
N MET A 63 6.21 0.39 14.55
CA MET A 63 6.94 -0.88 14.74
C MET A 63 6.53 -1.64 16.01
N ALA A 64 5.92 -0.96 17.00
CA ALA A 64 5.40 -1.60 18.20
C ALA A 64 4.17 -2.48 17.92
N GLN A 65 3.46 -2.25 16.81
CA GLN A 65 2.29 -3.03 16.41
C GLN A 65 2.65 -4.34 15.69
N VAL A 66 3.93 -4.52 15.35
CA VAL A 66 4.40 -5.67 14.60
C VAL A 66 4.75 -6.82 15.56
N PRO A 67 4.20 -8.03 15.37
CA PRO A 67 4.60 -9.22 16.10
C PRO A 67 6.09 -9.54 15.90
N GLU A 68 6.80 -9.92 16.95
CA GLU A 68 8.26 -10.11 16.91
C GLU A 68 8.69 -11.16 15.87
N GLN A 69 7.93 -12.25 15.77
CA GLN A 69 8.17 -13.30 14.76
C GLN A 69 8.11 -12.74 13.34
N TYR A 70 7.15 -11.86 13.07
CA TYR A 70 6.97 -11.25 11.76
C TYR A 70 8.11 -10.27 11.43
N LYS A 71 8.65 -9.55 12.43
CA LYS A 71 9.79 -8.64 12.23
C LYS A 71 11.02 -9.34 11.67
N HIS A 72 11.29 -10.56 12.08
CA HIS A 72 12.50 -11.29 11.69
C HIS A 72 12.52 -11.76 10.24
N PHE A 73 11.37 -11.84 9.57
CA PHE A 73 11.29 -12.32 8.18
C PHE A 73 11.56 -11.24 7.13
N PHE A 74 11.42 -9.96 7.50
CA PHE A 74 11.39 -8.86 6.55
C PHE A 74 12.43 -7.78 6.86
N LEU A 75 12.80 -7.07 5.79
CA LEU A 75 13.36 -5.73 5.91
C LEU A 75 12.21 -4.76 6.13
N TRP A 76 12.46 -3.75 6.96
CA TRP A 76 11.47 -2.75 7.35
C TRP A 76 11.92 -1.39 6.87
N VAL A 77 11.06 -0.74 6.10
CA VAL A 77 11.29 0.62 5.61
C VAL A 77 10.17 1.52 6.10
N ALA A 78 10.54 2.73 6.49
CA ALA A 78 9.60 3.79 6.73
C ALA A 78 9.41 4.55 5.41
N VAL A 79 8.17 4.70 4.96
CA VAL A 79 7.84 5.31 3.67
C VAL A 79 6.65 6.25 3.82
N PRO A 80 6.62 7.37 3.07
CA PRO A 80 5.46 8.25 3.09
C PRO A 80 4.19 7.48 2.71
N PHE A 81 3.12 7.64 3.49
CA PHE A 81 1.89 6.88 3.30
C PHE A 81 1.32 7.05 1.88
N ARG A 82 1.34 8.29 1.38
CA ARG A 82 0.94 8.61 0.00
C ARG A 82 1.76 7.88 -1.05
N GLU A 83 3.07 7.74 -0.86
CA GLU A 83 3.93 7.00 -1.80
C GLU A 83 3.59 5.51 -1.79
N PHE A 84 3.25 4.94 -0.63
CA PHE A 84 2.79 3.56 -0.52
C PHE A 84 1.43 3.32 -1.19
N CYS A 85 0.47 4.24 -1.01
CA CYS A 85 -0.80 4.20 -1.76
C CYS A 85 -0.56 4.25 -3.27
N ALA A 86 0.31 5.16 -3.74
CA ALA A 86 0.65 5.27 -5.16
C ALA A 86 1.33 4.02 -5.71
N PHE A 87 2.12 3.32 -4.91
CA PHE A 87 2.65 2.01 -5.26
C PHE A 87 1.54 0.97 -5.42
N ALA A 88 0.65 0.85 -4.42
CA ALA A 88 -0.43 -0.13 -4.46
C ALA A 88 -1.33 0.08 -5.69
N VAL A 89 -1.67 1.32 -6.04
CA VAL A 89 -2.43 1.65 -7.28
C VAL A 89 -1.72 1.21 -8.56
N LYS A 90 -0.39 1.22 -8.58
CA LYS A 90 0.42 0.87 -9.76
C LYS A 90 0.82 -0.60 -9.80
N SER A 91 0.56 -1.35 -8.74
CA SER A 91 0.90 -2.77 -8.65
C SER A 91 0.04 -3.59 -9.61
N THR A 92 0.60 -4.65 -10.18
CA THR A 92 -0.18 -5.59 -11.00
C THR A 92 -0.79 -6.74 -10.18
N ILE A 93 -0.49 -6.80 -8.87
CA ILE A 93 -0.92 -7.88 -7.97
C ILE A 93 -2.22 -7.52 -7.24
N CYS A 94 -2.24 -6.36 -6.57
CA CYS A 94 -3.32 -5.96 -5.67
C CYS A 94 -3.31 -4.44 -5.48
N HIS A 95 -4.49 -3.83 -5.31
CA HIS A 95 -4.65 -2.39 -5.08
C HIS A 95 -5.17 -2.04 -3.67
N GLU A 96 -5.35 -3.04 -2.79
CA GLU A 96 -5.84 -2.87 -1.42
C GLU A 96 -4.69 -2.86 -0.40
N ILE A 97 -4.85 -2.07 0.65
CA ILE A 97 -3.88 -1.95 1.75
C ILE A 97 -4.55 -2.40 3.05
N ILE A 98 -3.79 -3.05 3.92
CA ILE A 98 -4.21 -3.33 5.30
C ILE A 98 -3.26 -2.63 6.27
N ILE A 99 -3.80 -1.73 7.09
CA ILE A 99 -3.04 -0.99 8.11
C ILE A 99 -3.16 -1.73 9.44
N ASP A 100 -2.03 -1.92 10.12
CA ASP A 100 -1.95 -2.54 11.44
C ASP A 100 -2.66 -3.93 11.51
N PRO A 101 -2.32 -4.87 10.60
CA PRO A 101 -3.08 -6.12 10.38
C PRO A 101 -3.20 -7.03 11.60
N PHE A 102 -2.26 -6.95 12.55
CA PHE A 102 -2.18 -7.86 13.70
C PHE A 102 -2.73 -7.27 15.02
N THR A 103 -3.26 -6.06 14.97
CA THR A 103 -3.76 -5.33 16.15
C THR A 103 -5.13 -4.73 15.85
N SER A 104 -5.19 -3.46 15.45
CA SER A 104 -6.42 -2.74 15.09
C SER A 104 -6.50 -2.58 13.58
N SER A 105 -6.72 -3.72 12.91
CA SER A 105 -6.71 -3.81 11.46
C SER A 105 -7.71 -2.85 10.80
N LEU A 106 -7.22 -2.06 9.85
CA LEU A 106 -8.03 -1.23 8.97
C LEU A 106 -7.71 -1.58 7.51
N ILE A 107 -8.70 -2.13 6.81
CA ILE A 107 -8.61 -2.40 5.38
C ILE A 107 -8.97 -1.12 4.62
N LEU A 108 -8.07 -0.70 3.73
CA LEU A 108 -8.30 0.36 2.77
C LEU A 108 -8.62 -0.29 1.42
N PRO A 109 -9.88 -0.21 0.98
CA PRO A 109 -10.27 -0.67 -0.35
C PRO A 109 -9.64 0.21 -1.44
N GLU A 110 -9.57 -0.32 -2.66
CA GLU A 110 -8.94 0.31 -3.82
C GLU A 110 -9.34 1.77 -4.03
N ASN A 111 -10.64 2.10 -3.93
CA ASN A 111 -11.11 3.48 -4.11
C ASN A 111 -10.50 4.46 -3.09
N MET A 112 -10.29 4.02 -1.85
CA MET A 112 -9.61 4.82 -0.84
C MET A 112 -8.12 4.90 -1.10
N VAL A 113 -7.49 3.79 -1.51
CA VAL A 113 -6.07 3.78 -1.87
C VAL A 113 -5.78 4.73 -3.03
N VAL A 114 -6.65 4.77 -4.04
CA VAL A 114 -6.58 5.76 -5.15
C VAL A 114 -6.68 7.18 -4.61
N HIS A 115 -7.69 7.47 -3.78
CA HIS A 115 -7.86 8.80 -3.18
C HIS A 115 -6.58 9.27 -2.45
N TYR A 116 -6.04 8.44 -1.55
CA TYR A 116 -4.85 8.80 -0.76
C TYR A 116 -3.54 8.76 -1.55
N SER A 117 -3.48 8.10 -2.71
CA SER A 117 -2.33 8.17 -3.61
C SER A 117 -2.17 9.55 -4.25
N GLY A 118 -3.28 10.29 -4.39
CA GLY A 118 -3.34 11.51 -5.19
C GLY A 118 -3.09 11.28 -6.68
N LEU A 119 -3.33 10.05 -7.17
CA LEU A 119 -3.38 9.67 -8.59
C LEU A 119 -4.83 9.63 -9.10
N GLU A 120 -5.77 10.30 -8.41
CA GLU A 120 -7.13 10.47 -8.92
C GLU A 120 -7.03 10.93 -10.38
N ALA A 121 -7.67 10.16 -11.28
CA ALA A 121 -7.72 10.53 -12.68
C ALA A 121 -8.23 11.97 -12.78
N PRO A 122 -7.71 12.82 -13.69
CA PRO A 122 -8.40 14.05 -13.99
C PRO A 122 -9.84 13.65 -14.30
N ALA A 123 -10.81 14.25 -13.60
CA ALA A 123 -12.21 14.09 -13.94
C ALA A 123 -12.29 14.32 -15.44
N SER A 124 -12.61 13.27 -16.20
CA SER A 124 -12.92 13.41 -17.61
C SER A 124 -14.11 14.36 -17.63
N ASP A 125 -13.85 15.61 -18.04
CA ASP A 125 -14.88 16.60 -18.30
C ASP A 125 -15.96 15.91 -19.11
N GLU A 126 -17.16 15.83 -18.52
CA GLU A 126 -18.36 15.49 -19.24
C GLU A 126 -18.54 16.55 -20.34
N GLU A 127 -18.09 16.26 -21.57
CA GLU A 127 -18.67 16.93 -22.74
C GLU A 127 -20.10 16.39 -22.88
N GLU A 128 -21.04 17.09 -22.24
CA GLU A 128 -22.46 17.04 -22.60
C GLU A 128 -22.56 17.18 -24.13
N PRO A 129 -23.24 16.26 -24.84
CA PRO A 129 -23.54 16.51 -26.23
C PRO A 129 -24.54 17.66 -26.29
N LYS A 130 -24.08 18.81 -26.77
CA LYS A 130 -24.95 19.91 -27.17
C LYS A 130 -26.01 19.36 -28.12
N THR A 131 -27.25 19.32 -27.66
CA THR A 131 -28.42 19.26 -28.51
C THR A 131 -28.44 20.52 -29.35
N GLU A 132 -28.15 20.39 -30.64
CA GLU A 132 -28.45 21.43 -31.62
C GLU A 132 -29.67 21.00 -32.44
N ALA A 133 -30.54 21.99 -32.65
CA ALA A 133 -31.93 21.89 -33.05
C ALA A 133 -32.13 21.72 -34.57
#